data_AF-A0A935DNY5-F1
#
_entry.id   AF-A0A935DNY5-F1
#
_cell.length_a   1.000
_cell.length_b   1.000
_cell.length_c   1.000
_cell.angle_alpha   90.00
_cell.angle_beta   90.00
_cell.angle_gamma   90.00
#
_symmetry.space_group_name_H-M   'P 1'
#
loop_
_entity.id
_entity.type
_entity.pdbx_description
1 polymer ?
#
loop_
_entity_poly.entity_id
_entity_poly.type
_entity_poly.pdbx_seq_one_letter_code
_entity_poly.pdbx_strand_id
1 'polypeptide(L)'
;MAEILDIYPRVRGIQVLDDEGKPMFGGSFGKWLDDSTAQRQQIVERMGSWRSYSNSSPVEGIEAAVRGWWAADKRISVYVLGDEFTGDSIQYALDAVSGINKADWRGRTRVRIHGIGFPAPGGTSSFTNARFSALMRSMCDQNEGTFVGLTRGKQCKAVIEVFGVRRGIE
;
A
#
# COMPACT_ATOMS: atom_id res chain seq x y z
N MET A 1 8.69 -4.41 1.84
CA MET A 1 9.00 -3.00 2.12
C MET A 1 10.25 -2.54 1.38
N ALA A 2 11.41 -3.15 1.59
CA ALA A 2 12.66 -2.81 0.88
C ALA A 2 12.47 -2.72 -0.65
N GLU A 3 11.90 -3.76 -1.26
CA GLU A 3 11.62 -3.80 -2.70
C GLU A 3 10.77 -2.60 -3.20
N ILE A 4 9.79 -2.10 -2.40
CA ILE A 4 8.98 -0.94 -2.79
C ILE A 4 9.82 0.33 -2.78
N LEU A 5 10.71 0.49 -1.78
CA LEU A 5 11.60 1.62 -1.67
C LEU A 5 12.69 1.60 -2.76
N ASP A 6 13.10 0.41 -3.20
CA ASP A 6 14.14 0.23 -4.21
C ASP A 6 13.62 0.47 -5.65
N ILE A 7 12.34 0.18 -5.93
CA ILE A 7 11.72 0.49 -7.23
C ILE A 7 11.74 2.00 -7.54
N TYR A 8 11.76 2.85 -6.51
CA TYR A 8 11.89 4.30 -6.67
C TYR A 8 13.26 4.79 -6.19
N PRO A 9 14.27 4.83 -7.09
CA PRO A 9 15.65 5.11 -6.70
C PRO A 9 15.82 6.47 -6.00
N ARG A 10 14.97 7.46 -6.29
CA ARG A 10 14.79 8.69 -5.49
C ARG A 10 13.36 9.20 -5.56
N VAL A 11 12.82 9.65 -4.43
CA VAL A 11 11.56 10.39 -4.31
C VAL A 11 11.79 11.69 -3.55
N ARG A 12 10.82 12.62 -3.63
CA ARG A 12 10.90 13.89 -2.88
C ARG A 12 10.62 13.73 -1.40
N GLY A 13 9.99 12.62 -1.00
CA GLY A 13 9.69 12.32 0.37
C GLY A 13 8.95 11.01 0.52
N ILE A 14 9.01 10.44 1.72
CA ILE A 14 8.42 9.14 2.05
C ILE A 14 7.56 9.30 3.31
N GLN A 15 6.45 8.57 3.37
CA GLN A 15 5.68 8.40 4.59
C GLN A 15 5.15 6.98 4.73
N VAL A 16 4.93 6.57 5.98
CA VAL A 16 4.39 5.26 6.32
C VAL A 16 3.32 5.43 7.39
N LEU A 17 2.12 4.98 7.09
CA LEU A 17 0.94 5.07 7.95
C LEU A 17 0.47 3.66 8.30
N ASP A 18 -0.22 3.53 9.43
CA ASP A 18 -1.06 2.37 9.70
C ASP A 18 -2.40 2.53 8.97
N ASP A 19 -3.25 1.52 9.09
CA ASP A 19 -4.56 1.51 8.48
C ASP A 19 -5.54 2.51 9.11
N GLU A 20 -5.26 3.04 10.31
CA GLU A 20 -5.97 4.17 10.89
C GLU A 20 -5.41 5.55 10.46
N GLY A 21 -4.36 5.57 9.63
CA GLY A 21 -3.74 6.79 9.12
C GLY A 21 -2.74 7.45 10.08
N LYS A 22 -2.32 6.76 11.15
CA LYS A 22 -1.31 7.25 12.09
C LYS A 22 0.09 7.03 11.51
N PRO A 23 0.94 8.07 11.46
CA PRO A 23 2.30 7.91 10.98
C PRO A 23 3.15 7.04 11.91
N MET A 24 3.99 6.19 11.31
CA MET A 24 5.01 5.39 12.01
C MET A 24 5.96 6.26 12.85
N PHE A 25 6.25 7.47 12.38
CA PHE A 25 7.07 8.45 13.09
C PHE A 25 6.17 9.54 13.68
N GLY A 26 6.05 9.57 15.00
CA GLY A 26 5.21 10.55 15.70
C GLY A 26 5.51 12.00 15.31
N GLY A 27 4.47 12.83 15.23
CA GLY A 27 4.59 14.26 14.88
C GLY A 27 4.83 14.56 13.39
N SER A 28 4.85 13.53 12.54
CA SER A 28 5.08 13.68 11.10
C SER A 28 3.81 13.75 10.25
N PHE A 29 2.63 13.80 10.85
CA PHE A 29 1.37 13.92 10.11
C PHE A 29 1.37 15.17 9.23
N GLY A 30 1.02 15.00 7.95
CA GLY A 30 1.06 16.05 6.93
C GLY A 30 2.45 16.54 6.51
N LYS A 31 3.52 15.92 7.02
CA LYS A 31 4.91 16.24 6.68
C LYS A 31 5.53 15.06 5.96
N TRP A 32 6.31 15.32 4.91
CA TRP A 32 7.07 14.26 4.25
C TRP A 32 8.36 14.00 5.04
N LEU A 33 8.76 12.73 5.19
CA LEU A 33 10.11 12.41 5.65
C LEU A 33 11.07 12.59 4.46
N ASP A 34 12.24 13.14 4.72
CA ASP A 34 13.26 13.30 3.69
C ASP A 34 13.77 11.94 3.21
N ASP A 35 13.91 11.80 1.90
CA ASP A 35 14.39 10.57 1.29
C ASP A 35 15.92 10.44 1.44
N SER A 36 16.36 9.58 2.37
CA SER A 36 17.76 9.25 2.58
C SER A 36 17.95 7.76 2.90
N THR A 37 19.14 7.22 2.63
CA THR A 37 19.47 5.82 2.96
C THR A 37 19.22 5.50 4.43
N ALA A 38 19.61 6.41 5.33
CA ALA A 38 19.38 6.26 6.77
C ALA A 38 17.89 6.25 7.12
N GLN A 39 17.09 7.14 6.53
CA GLN A 39 15.65 7.19 6.76
C GLN A 39 14.94 5.93 6.24
N ARG A 40 15.33 5.44 5.05
CA ARG A 40 14.79 4.19 4.47
C ARG A 40 15.13 2.97 5.34
N GLN A 41 16.37 2.89 5.84
CA GLN A 41 16.79 1.83 6.74
C GLN A 41 15.97 1.84 8.04
N GLN A 42 15.77 3.02 8.65
CA GLN A 42 14.93 3.15 9.84
C GLN A 42 13.48 2.72 9.60
N ILE A 43 12.92 3.03 8.42
CA ILE A 43 11.58 2.56 8.04
C ILE A 43 11.54 1.03 8.02
N VAL A 44 12.51 0.38 7.37
CA VAL A 44 12.57 -1.08 7.26
C VAL A 44 12.74 -1.74 8.64
N GLU A 45 13.64 -1.21 9.47
CA GLU A 45 13.88 -1.72 10.82
C GLU A 45 12.63 -1.59 11.71
N ARG A 46 11.98 -0.42 11.70
CA ARG A 46 10.76 -0.20 12.49
C ARG A 46 9.62 -1.09 12.03
N MET A 47 9.44 -1.26 10.72
CA MET A 47 8.39 -2.11 10.15
C MET A 47 8.40 -3.52 10.73
N GLY A 48 9.57 -4.11 10.97
CA GLY A 48 9.68 -5.46 11.54
C GLY A 48 9.14 -5.60 12.97
N SER A 49 9.13 -4.51 13.73
CA SER A 49 8.64 -4.47 15.12
C SER A 49 7.31 -3.73 15.30
N TRP A 50 6.80 -3.11 14.25
CA TRP A 50 5.67 -2.19 14.37
C TRP A 50 4.37 -2.97 14.56
N ARG A 51 3.80 -2.85 15.75
CA ARG A 51 2.47 -3.38 16.09
C ARG A 51 1.51 -2.21 16.16
N SER A 52 0.97 -1.80 15.02
CA SER A 52 -0.17 -0.88 15.04
C SER A 52 -1.48 -1.63 15.19
N TYR A 53 -2.44 -0.96 15.83
CA TYR A 53 -3.81 -1.45 15.88
C TYR A 53 -4.39 -1.36 14.47
N SER A 54 -5.10 -2.41 14.04
CA SER A 54 -5.72 -2.47 12.73
C SER A 54 -7.15 -2.96 12.84
N ASN A 55 -8.07 -2.27 12.16
CA ASN A 55 -9.46 -2.70 11.98
C ASN A 55 -9.67 -3.49 10.69
N SER A 56 -8.59 -3.79 9.95
CA SER A 56 -8.60 -4.48 8.65
C SER A 56 -9.42 -3.76 7.58
N SER A 57 -9.42 -2.43 7.59
CA SER A 57 -9.93 -1.58 6.52
C SER A 57 -8.83 -0.65 6.02
N PRO A 58 -8.51 -0.65 4.70
CA PRO A 58 -7.53 0.28 4.16
C PRO A 58 -8.10 1.69 3.96
N VAL A 59 -9.40 1.91 4.16
CA VAL A 59 -10.10 3.15 3.78
C VAL A 59 -9.56 4.33 4.59
N GLU A 60 -9.49 4.20 5.90
CA GLU A 60 -9.10 5.26 6.83
C GLU A 60 -7.65 5.71 6.58
N GLY A 61 -6.73 4.75 6.40
CA GLY A 61 -5.34 5.01 6.06
C GLY A 61 -5.18 5.70 4.70
N ILE A 62 -5.94 5.29 3.68
CA ILE A 62 -5.96 5.96 2.37
C ILE A 62 -6.50 7.39 2.50
N GLU A 63 -7.62 7.57 3.20
CA GLU A 63 -8.20 8.90 3.42
C GLU A 63 -7.20 9.83 4.13
N ALA A 64 -6.52 9.34 5.16
CA ALA A 64 -5.49 10.09 5.86
C ALA A 64 -4.33 10.46 4.94
N ALA A 65 -3.87 9.53 4.09
CA ALA A 65 -2.81 9.79 3.12
C ALA A 65 -3.21 10.90 2.13
N VAL A 66 -4.42 10.83 1.58
CA VAL A 66 -4.93 11.85 0.64
C VAL A 66 -5.11 13.19 1.34
N ARG A 67 -5.73 13.23 2.53
CA ARG A 67 -5.98 14.48 3.28
C ARG A 67 -4.70 15.15 3.75
N GLY A 68 -3.76 14.38 4.30
CA GLY A 68 -2.58 14.92 4.96
C GLY A 68 -1.49 15.36 3.99
N TRP A 69 -1.31 14.67 2.86
CA TRP A 69 -0.10 14.81 2.04
C TRP A 69 -0.32 15.25 0.60
N TRP A 70 -1.56 15.23 0.11
CA TRP A 70 -1.84 15.68 -1.24
C TRP A 70 -1.50 17.16 -1.44
N ALA A 71 -0.87 17.46 -2.58
CA ALA A 71 -0.70 18.81 -3.08
C ALA A 71 -0.74 18.79 -4.61
N ALA A 72 -1.30 19.85 -5.22
CA ALA A 72 -1.51 19.93 -6.66
C ALA A 72 -0.21 19.89 -7.50
N ASP A 73 0.93 20.24 -6.90
CA ASP A 73 2.26 20.25 -7.50
C ASP A 73 3.04 18.93 -7.28
N LYS A 74 2.41 17.93 -6.63
CA LYS A 74 3.04 16.64 -6.30
C LYS A 74 2.38 15.49 -7.05
N ARG A 75 3.21 14.51 -7.43
CA ARG A 75 2.74 13.19 -7.86
C ARG A 75 2.94 12.23 -6.71
N ILE A 76 1.86 11.64 -6.23
CA ILE A 76 1.85 10.80 -5.03
C ILE A 76 1.34 9.41 -5.39
N SER A 77 2.08 8.40 -4.97
CA SER A 77 1.68 7.00 -5.04
C SER A 77 1.51 6.48 -3.62
N VAL A 78 0.34 5.91 -3.34
CA VAL A 78 0.00 5.23 -2.09
C VAL A 78 0.14 3.73 -2.33
N TYR A 79 0.86 3.05 -1.45
CA TYR A 79 1.03 1.60 -1.47
C TYR A 79 0.31 1.03 -0.26
N VAL A 80 -0.75 0.28 -0.52
CA VAL A 80 -1.54 -0.41 0.51
C VAL A 80 -1.03 -1.84 0.61
N LEU A 81 -0.61 -2.24 1.80
CA LEU A 81 -0.14 -3.58 2.09
C LEU A 81 -1.10 -4.22 3.08
N GLY A 82 -1.65 -5.39 2.75
CA GLY A 82 -2.62 -6.04 3.63
C GLY A 82 -2.96 -7.46 3.19
N ASP A 83 -3.67 -8.16 4.06
CA ASP A 83 -4.03 -9.57 3.90
C ASP A 83 -5.52 -9.82 4.15
N GLU A 84 -6.24 -8.88 4.75
CA GLU A 84 -7.63 -9.05 5.15
C GLU A 84 -8.46 -7.78 4.94
N PHE A 85 -9.73 -7.94 4.55
CA PHE A 85 -10.74 -6.91 4.59
C PHE A 85 -12.00 -7.39 5.31
N THR A 86 -12.29 -6.77 6.45
CA THR A 86 -13.42 -7.13 7.34
C THR A 86 -14.60 -6.17 7.23
N GLY A 87 -14.42 -5.01 6.57
CA GLY A 87 -15.47 -3.99 6.44
C GLY A 87 -16.74 -4.51 5.77
N ASP A 88 -17.88 -3.89 6.04
CA ASP A 88 -19.19 -4.43 5.66
C ASP A 88 -19.42 -4.46 4.13
N SER A 89 -18.90 -3.49 3.39
CA SER A 89 -19.14 -3.34 1.96
C SER A 89 -17.89 -2.90 1.19
N ILE A 90 -17.55 -3.66 0.15
CA ILE A 90 -16.51 -3.28 -0.82
C ILE A 90 -16.92 -2.00 -1.54
N GLN A 91 -18.19 -1.91 -1.98
CA GLN A 91 -18.68 -0.73 -2.70
C GLN A 91 -18.56 0.53 -1.84
N TYR A 92 -18.92 0.45 -0.56
CA TYR A 92 -18.77 1.57 0.36
C TYR A 92 -17.32 2.04 0.45
N ALA A 93 -16.36 1.11 0.56
CA ALA A 93 -14.94 1.44 0.59
C ALA A 93 -14.46 2.12 -0.72
N LEU A 94 -14.93 1.63 -1.88
CA LEU A 94 -14.64 2.24 -3.18
C LEU A 94 -15.20 3.67 -3.27
N ASP A 95 -16.44 3.87 -2.82
CA ASP A 95 -17.13 5.16 -2.86
C ASP A 95 -16.48 6.19 -1.93
N ALA A 96 -16.09 5.77 -0.72
CA ALA A 96 -15.41 6.61 0.25
C ALA A 96 -14.09 7.17 -0.32
N VAL A 97 -13.26 6.29 -0.88
CA VAL A 97 -11.99 6.69 -1.49
C VAL A 97 -12.21 7.53 -2.75
N SER A 98 -13.17 7.17 -3.61
CA SER A 98 -13.50 7.95 -4.81
C SER A 98 -14.00 9.35 -4.48
N GLY A 99 -14.73 9.50 -3.36
CA GLY A 99 -15.21 10.78 -2.87
C GLY A 99 -14.09 11.76 -2.53
N ILE A 100 -12.92 11.27 -2.10
CA ILE A 100 -11.78 12.10 -1.71
C ILE A 100 -10.67 12.17 -2.75
N ASN A 101 -10.43 11.09 -3.48
CA ASN A 101 -9.41 10.98 -4.52
C ASN A 101 -9.95 11.36 -5.90
N LYS A 102 -10.68 12.47 -5.97
CA LYS A 102 -11.40 12.90 -7.18
C LYS A 102 -10.47 13.07 -8.37
N ALA A 103 -10.93 12.61 -9.53
CA ALA A 103 -10.27 12.86 -10.80
C ALA A 103 -10.38 14.34 -11.22
N ASP A 104 -9.33 14.86 -11.82
CA ASP A 104 -9.37 16.14 -12.54
C ASP A 104 -10.13 16.01 -13.87
N TRP A 105 -10.27 17.12 -14.60
CA TRP A 105 -10.94 17.15 -15.90
C TRP A 105 -10.26 16.28 -16.98
N ARG A 106 -9.03 15.80 -16.74
CA ARG A 106 -8.30 14.87 -17.60
C ARG A 106 -8.42 13.42 -17.13
N GLY A 107 -9.24 13.15 -16.11
CA GLY A 107 -9.41 11.82 -15.54
C GLY A 107 -8.31 11.40 -14.56
N ARG A 108 -7.40 12.31 -14.15
CA ARG A 108 -6.30 11.95 -13.25
C ARG A 108 -6.69 12.15 -11.80
N THR A 109 -6.55 11.12 -10.99
CA THR A 109 -6.80 11.19 -9.55
C THR A 109 -5.72 12.00 -8.81
N ARG A 110 -6.03 12.42 -7.59
CA ARG A 110 -5.10 13.17 -6.73
C ARG A 110 -3.87 12.35 -6.34
N VAL A 111 -4.07 11.06 -6.07
CA VAL A 111 -3.03 10.08 -5.79
C VAL A 111 -3.27 8.79 -6.59
N ARG A 112 -2.20 8.07 -6.92
CA ARG A 112 -2.30 6.70 -7.45
C ARG A 112 -2.32 5.71 -6.31
N ILE A 113 -3.17 4.68 -6.38
CA ILE A 113 -3.30 3.69 -5.30
C ILE A 113 -2.89 2.32 -5.83
N HIS A 114 -1.81 1.78 -5.28
CA HIS A 114 -1.30 0.45 -5.55
C HIS A 114 -1.58 -0.47 -4.36
N GLY A 115 -1.70 -1.77 -4.62
CA GLY A 115 -2.00 -2.75 -3.58
C GLY A 115 -1.07 -3.96 -3.65
N ILE A 116 -0.61 -4.42 -2.49
CA ILE A 116 0.10 -5.68 -2.33
C ILE A 116 -0.70 -6.52 -1.34
N GLY A 117 -1.27 -7.62 -1.82
CA GLY A 117 -2.02 -8.58 -1.02
C GLY A 117 -1.11 -9.70 -0.52
N PHE A 118 -1.10 -9.97 0.78
CA PHE A 118 -0.42 -11.14 1.34
C PHE A 118 -1.40 -12.28 1.60
N PRO A 119 -0.93 -13.54 1.56
CA PRO A 119 -1.76 -14.65 2.01
C PRO A 119 -1.97 -14.53 3.51
N ALA A 120 -3.22 -14.63 3.93
CA ALA A 120 -3.53 -14.49 5.35
C ALA A 120 -2.84 -15.59 6.20
N PRO A 121 -2.46 -15.27 7.45
CA PRO A 121 -1.95 -16.24 8.42
C PRO A 121 -2.92 -17.41 8.60
N GLY A 122 -2.41 -18.55 9.08
CA GLY A 122 -3.28 -19.66 9.45
C GLY A 122 -4.28 -19.22 10.52
N GLY A 123 -5.58 -19.40 10.27
CA GLY A 123 -6.67 -18.99 11.18
C GLY A 123 -7.51 -17.82 10.68
N THR A 124 -7.02 -17.05 9.70
CA THR A 124 -7.82 -15.98 9.06
C THR A 124 -8.82 -16.58 8.07
N SER A 125 -10.00 -15.96 7.97
CA SER A 125 -11.03 -16.43 7.05
C SER A 125 -10.57 -16.28 5.59
N SER A 126 -10.66 -17.37 4.82
CA SER A 126 -10.38 -17.31 3.38
C SER A 126 -11.31 -16.33 2.66
N PHE A 127 -12.49 -16.06 3.24
CA PHE A 127 -13.45 -15.10 2.71
C PHE A 127 -12.94 -13.66 2.81
N THR A 128 -12.45 -13.24 3.98
CA THR A 128 -11.98 -11.86 4.20
C THR A 128 -10.66 -11.57 3.48
N ASN A 129 -9.79 -12.57 3.30
CA ASN A 129 -8.63 -12.47 2.42
C ASN A 129 -9.02 -12.30 0.93
N ALA A 130 -10.00 -13.07 0.46
CA ALA A 130 -10.53 -12.92 -0.90
C ALA A 130 -11.18 -11.53 -1.11
N ARG A 131 -11.87 -11.02 -0.09
CA ARG A 131 -12.47 -9.67 -0.11
C ARG A 131 -11.43 -8.57 -0.19
N PHE A 132 -10.30 -8.68 0.52
CA PHE A 132 -9.19 -7.74 0.38
C PHE A 132 -8.70 -7.70 -1.07
N SER A 133 -8.48 -8.87 -1.66
CA SER A 133 -8.05 -8.96 -3.06
C SER A 133 -9.07 -8.38 -4.04
N ALA A 134 -10.36 -8.62 -3.82
CA ALA A 134 -11.44 -8.07 -4.64
C ALA A 134 -11.54 -6.53 -4.52
N LEU A 135 -11.46 -6.02 -3.30
CA LEU A 135 -11.42 -4.59 -3.01
C LEU A 135 -10.22 -3.94 -3.69
N MET A 136 -9.02 -4.44 -3.44
CA MET A 136 -7.79 -3.81 -3.92
C MET A 136 -7.64 -3.89 -5.45
N ARG A 137 -8.16 -4.93 -6.11
CA ARG A 137 -8.23 -4.97 -7.58
C ARG A 137 -9.04 -3.80 -8.13
N SER A 138 -10.25 -3.60 -7.61
CA SER A 138 -11.15 -2.53 -8.06
C SER A 138 -10.62 -1.14 -7.66
N MET A 139 -10.05 -1.03 -6.46
CA MET A 139 -9.42 0.20 -5.97
C MET A 139 -8.25 0.63 -6.85
N CYS A 140 -7.36 -0.30 -7.21
CA CYS A 140 -6.21 0.02 -8.07
C CYS A 140 -6.67 0.44 -9.47
N ASP A 141 -7.66 -0.26 -10.04
CA ASP A 141 -8.21 0.06 -11.37
C ASP A 141 -8.79 1.48 -11.43
N GLN A 142 -9.57 1.88 -10.42
CA GLN A 142 -10.18 3.21 -10.32
C GLN A 142 -9.17 4.34 -10.04
N ASN A 143 -7.94 4.02 -9.63
CA ASN A 143 -6.95 4.99 -9.14
C ASN A 143 -5.60 4.87 -9.86
N GLU A 144 -5.61 4.46 -11.13
CA GLU A 144 -4.43 4.35 -12.01
C GLU A 144 -3.25 3.57 -11.38
N GLY A 145 -3.58 2.51 -10.63
CA GLY A 145 -2.63 1.72 -9.88
C GLY A 145 -2.49 0.28 -10.35
N THR A 146 -1.89 -0.54 -9.50
CA THR A 146 -1.69 -1.96 -9.78
C THR A 146 -1.81 -2.76 -8.50
N PHE A 147 -2.54 -3.87 -8.58
CA PHE A 147 -2.65 -4.83 -7.49
C PHE A 147 -1.77 -6.05 -7.77
N VAL A 148 -0.94 -6.44 -6.80
CA VAL A 148 -0.12 -7.65 -6.81
C VAL A 148 -0.54 -8.53 -5.64
N GLY A 149 -1.10 -9.71 -5.93
CA GLY A 149 -1.38 -10.71 -4.91
C GLY A 149 -0.21 -11.67 -4.76
N LEU A 150 0.37 -11.74 -3.56
CA LEU A 150 1.37 -12.74 -3.23
C LEU A 150 0.66 -14.05 -2.86
N THR A 151 1.08 -15.13 -3.49
CA THR A 151 0.67 -16.48 -3.14
C THR A 151 1.61 -17.05 -2.07
N ARG A 152 1.14 -18.01 -1.26
CA ARG A 152 2.09 -18.85 -0.51
C ARG A 152 2.97 -19.52 -1.55
N GLY A 153 4.26 -19.19 -1.55
CA GLY A 153 5.17 -19.61 -2.60
C GLY A 153 5.09 -21.12 -2.83
N LYS A 154 4.82 -21.53 -4.07
CA LYS A 154 5.17 -22.89 -4.48
C LYS A 154 6.69 -23.00 -4.49
N GLN A 155 7.21 -24.22 -4.30
CA GLN A 155 8.58 -24.54 -4.70
C GLN A 155 8.79 -24.04 -6.13
N CYS A 156 9.77 -23.17 -6.32
CA CYS A 156 10.10 -22.64 -7.63
C CYS A 156 10.49 -23.81 -8.54
N LYS A 157 9.76 -24.01 -9.64
CA LYS A 157 10.05 -25.08 -10.60
C LYS A 157 11.26 -24.75 -11.46
N ALA A 158 11.54 -23.46 -11.64
CA ALA A 158 12.75 -22.96 -12.29
C ALA A 158 13.20 -21.65 -11.65
N VAL A 159 14.47 -21.29 -11.90
CA VAL A 159 15.09 -20.07 -11.40
C VAL A 159 15.62 -19.28 -12.60
N ILE A 160 15.28 -18.00 -12.66
CA ILE A 160 15.83 -17.05 -13.64
C ILE A 160 16.68 -16.02 -12.89
N GLU A 161 17.82 -15.67 -13.46
CA GLU A 161 18.66 -14.60 -12.95
C GLU A 161 18.25 -13.28 -13.57
N VAL A 162 17.82 -12.34 -12.72
CA VAL A 162 17.42 -10.98 -13.12
C VAL A 162 18.27 -9.99 -12.33
N PHE A 163 19.08 -9.21 -13.04
CA PHE A 163 20.04 -8.25 -12.45
C PHE A 163 20.97 -8.86 -11.38
N GLY A 164 21.45 -10.08 -11.59
CA GLY A 164 22.34 -10.77 -10.66
C GLY A 164 21.63 -11.40 -9.45
N VAL A 165 20.30 -11.30 -9.37
CA VAL A 165 19.49 -11.92 -8.32
C VAL A 165 18.74 -13.11 -8.90
N ARG A 166 18.93 -14.29 -8.29
CA ARG A 166 18.16 -15.50 -8.60
C ARG A 166 16.72 -15.32 -8.13
N ARG A 167 15.77 -15.29 -9.06
CA ARG A 167 14.33 -15.20 -8.81
C ARG A 167 13.67 -16.50 -9.28
N GLY A 168 12.81 -17.06 -8.44
CA GLY A 168 12.03 -18.23 -8.80
C GLY A 168 10.89 -17.90 -9.75
N ILE A 169 10.61 -18.78 -10.69
CA ILE A 169 9.44 -18.72 -11.57
C ILE A 169 8.58 -19.98 -11.37
N GLU A 170 7.26 -19.79 -11.33
CA GLU A 170 6.26 -20.86 -11.18
C GLU A 170 5.88 -21.51 -12.52
#